data_AF-A0AAV8Z883-F1
#
_entry.id   AF-A0AAV8Z883-F1
#
_cell.length_a   1.000
_cell.length_b   1.000
_cell.length_c   1.000
_cell.angle_alpha   90.00
_cell.angle_beta   90.00
_cell.angle_gamma   90.00
#
_symmetry.space_group_name_H-M   'P 1'
#
loop_
_entity.id
_entity.type
_entity.pdbx_description
1 polymer ?
#
loop_
_entity_poly.entity_id
_entity_poly.type
_entity_poly.pdbx_seq_one_letter_code
_entity_poly.pdbx_strand_id
1 'polypeptide(L)'
;MQKLMESKGIAKAVNRKSLKKEDLIDAVMEVLNNSSYRQAITQLRELALDVPMTGLEKAIWWVEYVLRNKGAKHLRNPAADVPLYQYYLLDVIGLFMLLAGIYVTISYFVFKTIVNKIAVKLRKNLKKNVTELGTFIRNIS
;
A
#
# COMPACT_ATOMS: atom_id res chain seq x y z
N MET A 1 6.61 5.85 -19.99
CA MET A 1 7.94 6.10 -20.60
C MET A 1 7.97 5.75 -22.09
N GLN A 2 7.71 4.50 -22.50
CA GLN A 2 7.84 4.06 -23.91
C GLN A 2 7.02 4.90 -24.91
N LYS A 3 5.72 5.10 -24.64
CA LYS A 3 4.84 5.91 -25.52
C LYS A 3 5.31 7.37 -25.70
N LEU A 4 5.98 7.94 -24.71
CA LEU A 4 6.50 9.31 -24.75
C LEU A 4 7.77 9.41 -25.61
N MET A 5 8.62 8.39 -25.57
CA MET A 5 9.83 8.32 -26.39
C MET A 5 9.48 8.08 -27.87
N GLU A 6 8.44 7.28 -28.10
CA GLU A 6 7.89 7.03 -29.44
C GLU A 6 7.19 8.26 -30.02
N SER A 7 6.36 8.97 -29.25
CA SER A 7 5.74 10.21 -29.71
C SER A 7 6.74 11.33 -30.01
N LYS A 8 7.92 11.29 -29.37
CA LYS A 8 9.03 12.23 -29.62
C LYS A 8 9.96 11.77 -30.75
N GLY A 9 9.70 10.62 -31.38
CA GLY A 9 10.54 10.08 -32.45
C GLY A 9 11.95 9.67 -31.99
N ILE A 10 12.12 9.35 -30.70
CA ILE A 10 13.42 9.03 -30.09
C ILE A 10 13.64 7.51 -30.04
N ALA A 11 12.56 6.73 -29.96
CA ALA A 11 12.63 5.28 -29.90
C ALA A 11 11.40 4.64 -30.56
N LYS A 12 11.55 3.41 -31.06
CA LYS A 12 10.43 2.59 -31.52
C LYS A 12 10.00 1.63 -30.40
N ALA A 13 8.72 1.63 -30.05
CA ALA A 13 8.22 0.71 -29.03
C ALA A 13 7.98 -0.67 -29.66
N VAL A 14 8.51 -1.73 -29.03
CA VAL A 14 8.26 -3.11 -29.45
C VAL A 14 7.59 -3.87 -28.32
N ASN A 15 6.52 -4.61 -28.65
CA ASN A 15 5.75 -5.36 -27.66
C ASN A 15 6.49 -6.65 -27.28
N ARG A 16 7.13 -6.64 -26.11
CA ARG A 16 7.91 -7.77 -25.58
C ARG A 16 7.12 -9.08 -25.46
N LYS A 17 5.79 -9.05 -25.32
CA LYS A 17 4.97 -10.26 -25.16
C LYS A 17 4.64 -10.96 -26.47
N SER A 18 4.76 -10.27 -27.61
CA SER A 18 4.41 -10.79 -28.94
C SER A 18 5.59 -10.69 -29.93
N LEU A 19 6.81 -10.60 -29.41
CA LEU A 19 8.01 -10.21 -30.15
C LEU A 19 8.60 -11.39 -30.91
N LYS A 20 8.66 -11.33 -32.25
CA LYS A 20 9.40 -12.29 -33.08
C LYS A 20 10.79 -11.76 -33.44
N LYS A 21 11.66 -12.65 -33.93
CA LYS A 21 13.04 -12.28 -34.32
C LYS A 21 13.02 -11.26 -35.46
N GLU A 22 12.09 -11.43 -36.40
CA GLU A 22 11.90 -10.58 -37.57
C GLU A 22 11.48 -9.17 -37.14
N ASP A 23 10.50 -9.04 -36.24
CA ASP A 23 10.03 -7.75 -35.71
C ASP A 23 11.16 -6.94 -35.04
N LEU A 24 12.11 -7.63 -34.39
CA LEU A 24 13.27 -6.99 -33.77
C LEU A 24 14.27 -6.48 -34.81
N ILE A 25 14.55 -7.29 -35.84
CA ILE A 25 15.45 -6.92 -36.94
C ILE A 25 14.88 -5.70 -37.68
N ASP A 26 13.58 -5.71 -37.97
CA ASP A 26 12.90 -4.61 -38.65
C ASP A 26 12.94 -3.33 -37.82
N ALA A 27 12.67 -3.42 -36.51
CA ALA A 27 12.75 -2.26 -35.61
C ALA A 27 14.16 -1.66 -35.53
N VAL A 28 15.21 -2.49 -35.50
CA VAL A 28 16.61 -2.03 -35.49
C VAL A 28 16.98 -1.39 -36.83
N MET A 29 16.63 -2.03 -37.94
CA MET A 29 16.90 -1.49 -39.29
C MET A 29 16.19 -0.17 -39.52
N GLU A 30 14.98 0.00 -39.02
CA GLU A 30 14.25 1.27 -39.11
C GLU A 30 14.92 2.39 -38.33
N VAL A 31 15.37 2.12 -37.09
CA VAL A 31 16.07 3.12 -36.27
C VAL A 31 17.42 3.49 -36.87
N LEU A 32 18.13 2.53 -37.49
CA LEU A 32 19.42 2.77 -38.13
C LEU A 32 19.31 3.54 -39.46
N ASN A 33 18.30 3.21 -40.28
CA ASN A 33 18.14 3.79 -41.61
C ASN A 33 17.46 5.16 -41.57
N ASN A 34 16.62 5.43 -40.57
CA ASN A 34 15.92 6.70 -40.45
C ASN A 34 16.72 7.71 -39.61
N SER A 35 17.30 8.70 -40.28
CA SER A 35 18.09 9.77 -39.64
C SER A 35 17.29 10.66 -38.69
N SER A 36 15.96 10.65 -38.76
CA SER A 36 15.07 11.40 -37.85
C SER A 36 15.28 11.00 -36.39
N TYR A 37 15.47 9.70 -36.10
CA TYR A 37 15.75 9.22 -34.74
C TYR A 37 17.06 9.80 -34.20
N ARG A 38 18.09 9.88 -35.05
CA ARG A 38 19.40 10.47 -34.70
C ARG A 38 19.29 11.97 -34.46
N GLN A 39 18.52 12.69 -35.27
CA GLN A 39 18.27 14.12 -35.09
C GLN A 39 17.51 14.39 -33.79
N ALA A 40 16.43 13.63 -33.52
CA ALA A 40 15.65 13.74 -32.28
C ALA A 40 16.49 13.46 -31.02
N ILE A 41 17.36 12.44 -31.06
CA ILE A 41 18.29 12.15 -29.96
C ILE A 41 19.31 13.27 -29.77
N THR A 42 19.82 13.86 -30.86
CA THR A 42 20.80 14.95 -30.80
C THR A 42 20.18 16.21 -30.20
N GLN A 43 18.97 16.58 -30.63
CA GLN A 43 18.22 17.70 -30.06
C GLN A 43 17.89 17.46 -28.58
N LEU A 44 17.48 16.24 -28.21
CA LEU A 44 17.25 15.87 -26.82
C LEU A 44 18.54 16.01 -25.98
N ARG A 45 19.69 15.58 -26.54
CA ARG A 45 20.99 15.71 -25.88
C ARG A 45 21.35 17.17 -25.66
N GLU A 46 21.20 18.02 -26.67
CA GLU A 46 21.44 19.46 -26.55
C GLU A 46 20.58 20.05 -25.44
N LEU A 47 19.28 19.76 -25.44
CA LEU A 47 18.36 20.21 -24.39
C LEU A 47 18.71 19.66 -23.00
N ALA A 48 19.19 18.42 -22.91
CA ALA A 48 19.59 17.81 -21.64
C ALA A 48 20.91 18.40 -21.09
N LEU A 49 21.78 18.89 -21.98
CA LEU A 49 23.02 19.58 -21.64
C LEU A 49 22.83 21.09 -21.50
N ASP A 50 21.70 21.64 -21.93
CA ASP A 50 21.26 23.02 -21.73
C ASP A 50 20.84 23.26 -20.28
N VAL A 51 21.82 23.08 -19.38
CA VAL A 51 21.68 23.31 -17.94
C VAL A 51 22.70 24.36 -17.51
N PRO A 52 22.35 25.26 -16.58
CA PRO A 52 23.20 26.38 -16.19
C PRO A 52 24.49 25.97 -15.47
N MET A 53 24.59 24.71 -15.03
CA MET A 53 25.76 24.15 -14.38
C MET A 53 25.98 22.73 -14.88
N THR A 54 27.23 22.41 -15.18
CA THR A 54 27.63 21.05 -15.56
C THR A 54 27.38 20.08 -14.40
N GLY A 55 27.30 18.77 -14.70
CA GLY A 55 27.13 17.74 -13.67
C GLY A 55 28.23 17.79 -12.60
N LEU A 56 29.46 18.12 -12.99
CA LEU A 56 30.60 18.27 -12.09
C LEU A 56 30.44 19.50 -11.17
N GLU A 57 30.14 20.66 -11.73
CA GLU A 57 29.92 21.88 -10.93
C GLU A 57 28.76 21.73 -9.97
N LYS A 58 27.68 21.04 -10.38
CA LYS A 58 26.55 20.72 -9.51
C LYS A 58 26.97 19.83 -8.34
N ALA A 59 27.82 18.83 -8.59
CA ALA A 59 28.34 17.96 -7.52
C ALA A 59 29.22 18.75 -6.55
N ILE A 60 30.13 19.60 -7.05
CA ILE A 60 30.95 20.49 -6.23
C ILE A 60 30.06 21.40 -5.39
N TRP A 61 29.04 22.01 -6.00
CA TRP A 61 28.08 22.87 -5.31
C TRP A 61 27.36 22.13 -4.18
N TRP A 62 26.89 20.90 -4.40
CA TRP A 62 26.25 20.10 -3.36
C TRP A 62 27.22 19.73 -2.23
N VAL A 63 28.47 19.40 -2.55
CA VAL A 63 29.50 19.12 -1.54
C VAL A 63 29.78 20.36 -0.70
N GLU A 64 29.99 21.52 -1.34
CA GLU A 64 30.15 22.80 -0.63
C GLU A 64 28.93 23.17 0.21
N TYR A 65 27.73 22.92 -0.32
CA TYR A 65 26.48 23.18 0.38
C TYR A 65 26.38 22.32 1.65
N VAL A 66 26.72 21.04 1.57
CA VAL A 66 26.74 20.12 2.72
C VAL A 66 27.80 20.56 3.74
N LEU A 67 28.99 20.93 3.30
CA LEU A 67 30.07 21.44 4.17
C LEU A 67 29.66 22.74 4.89
N ARG A 68 29.10 23.70 4.14
CA ARG A 68 28.66 25.01 4.65
C ARG A 68 27.53 24.90 5.66
N ASN A 69 26.61 23.95 5.45
CA ASN A 69 25.48 23.69 6.34
C ASN A 69 25.78 22.60 7.39
N LYS A 70 27.07 22.31 7.67
CA LYS A 70 27.53 21.36 8.70
C LYS A 70 26.81 20.01 8.63
N GLY A 71 26.79 19.41 7.44
CA GLY A 71 26.15 18.12 7.17
C GLY A 71 24.67 18.22 6.78
N ALA A 72 24.16 19.43 6.52
CA ALA A 72 22.79 19.72 6.11
C ALA A 72 21.78 18.88 6.92
N LYS A 73 21.71 19.12 8.23
CA LYS A 73 20.87 18.33 9.16
C LYS A 73 19.40 18.24 8.74
N HIS A 74 18.92 19.17 7.92
CA HIS A 74 17.58 19.17 7.32
C HIS A 74 17.42 18.24 6.10
N LEU A 75 18.51 17.87 5.41
CA LEU A 75 18.55 16.86 4.35
C LEU A 75 18.77 15.45 4.92
N ARG A 76 19.25 15.36 6.16
CA ARG A 76 19.28 14.09 6.91
C ARG A 76 17.85 13.70 7.21
N ASN A 77 17.43 12.52 6.72
CA ASN A 77 16.09 12.02 6.95
C ASN A 77 15.81 11.98 8.47
N PRO A 78 14.84 12.75 9.00
CA PRO A 78 14.50 12.70 10.42
C PRO A 78 14.00 11.31 10.86
N ALA A 79 13.63 10.44 9.91
CA ALA A 79 13.31 9.04 10.18
C ALA A 79 14.53 8.19 10.63
N ALA A 80 15.76 8.70 10.52
CA ALA A 80 16.94 8.02 11.05
C ALA A 80 17.17 8.28 12.55
N ASP A 81 16.63 9.38 13.08
CA ASP A 81 16.77 9.79 14.49
C ASP A 81 15.52 9.53 15.32
N VAL A 82 14.45 9.00 14.73
CA VAL A 82 13.23 8.67 15.50
C VAL A 82 13.50 7.48 16.42
N PRO A 83 13.24 7.61 17.73
CA PRO A 83 13.32 6.48 18.64
C PRO A 83 12.33 5.40 18.20
N LEU A 84 12.71 4.14 18.37
CA LEU A 84 11.93 2.97 17.90
C LEU A 84 10.46 3.00 18.37
N TYR A 85 10.18 3.57 19.54
CA TYR A 85 8.81 3.80 20.04
C TYR A 85 7.94 4.63 19.08
N GLN A 86 8.50 5.71 18.52
CA GLN A 86 7.81 6.60 17.58
C GLN A 86 7.77 5.99 16.18
N TYR A 87 8.76 5.18 15.81
CA TYR A 87 8.73 4.42 14.56
C TYR A 87 7.61 3.38 14.54
N TYR A 88 7.42 2.65 15.65
CA TYR A 88 6.39 1.61 15.78
C TYR A 88 5.01 2.14 16.17
N LEU A 89 4.85 3.46 16.38
CA LEU A 89 3.57 4.09 16.71
C LEU A 89 2.85 3.33 17.85
N LEU A 90 3.55 3.10 18.96
CA LEU A 90 3.04 2.29 20.08
C LEU A 90 1.70 2.80 20.64
N ASP A 91 1.43 4.09 20.52
CA ASP A 91 0.12 4.69 20.83
C ASP A 91 -1.01 4.12 19.97
N VAL A 92 -0.77 3.96 18.66
CA VAL A 92 -1.74 3.38 17.73
C VAL A 92 -1.96 1.90 18.01
N ILE A 93 -0.91 1.15 18.34
CA ILE A 93 -1.03 -0.26 18.75
C ILE A 93 -1.85 -0.37 20.05
N GLY A 94 -1.60 0.51 21.02
CA GLY A 94 -2.35 0.59 22.26
C GLY A 94 -3.84 0.87 22.03
N LEU A 95 -4.16 1.83 21.14
CA LEU A 95 -5.52 2.15 20.76
C LEU A 95 -6.24 0.95 20.12
N PHE A 96 -5.59 0.24 19.19
CA PHE A 96 -6.18 -0.97 18.60
C PHE A 96 -6.40 -2.09 19.63
N MET A 97 -5.45 -2.29 20.54
CA MET A 97 -5.58 -3.30 21.60
C MET A 97 -6.73 -2.98 22.55
N LEU A 98 -6.90 -1.70 22.89
CA LEU A 98 -7.99 -1.22 23.73
C LEU A 98 -9.34 -1.42 23.03
N LEU A 99 -9.47 -1.00 21.76
CA LEU A 99 -10.69 -1.19 20.97
C LEU A 99 -11.05 -2.67 20.82
N ALA A 100 -10.07 -3.53 20.54
CA ALA A 100 -10.27 -4.98 20.48
C ALA A 100 -10.71 -5.55 21.84
N GLY A 101 -10.10 -5.11 22.93
CA GLY A 101 -10.47 -5.51 24.29
C GLY A 101 -11.91 -5.11 24.65
N ILE A 102 -12.31 -3.88 24.33
CA ILE A 102 -13.69 -3.41 24.51
C ILE A 102 -14.66 -4.27 23.69
N TYR A 103 -14.34 -4.49 22.40
CA TYR A 103 -15.17 -5.29 21.52
C TYR A 103 -15.39 -6.71 22.05
N VAL A 104 -14.32 -7.39 22.46
CA VAL A 104 -14.37 -8.74 23.04
C VAL A 104 -15.19 -8.74 24.33
N THR A 105 -14.98 -7.74 25.20
CA THR A 105 -15.72 -7.63 26.46
C THR A 105 -17.22 -7.46 26.21
N ILE A 106 -17.61 -6.54 25.33
CA ILE A 106 -19.01 -6.32 24.97
C ILE A 106 -19.61 -7.58 24.35
N SER A 107 -18.91 -8.21 23.40
CA SER A 107 -19.35 -9.45 22.75
C SER A 107 -19.58 -10.57 23.77
N TYR A 108 -18.66 -10.75 24.73
CA TYR A 108 -18.80 -11.72 25.81
C TYR A 108 -20.00 -11.42 26.71
N PHE A 109 -20.21 -10.16 27.11
CA PHE A 109 -21.36 -9.76 27.93
C PHE A 109 -22.69 -9.98 27.19
N VAL A 110 -22.76 -9.63 25.90
CA VAL A 110 -23.94 -9.86 25.07
C VAL A 110 -24.22 -11.35 24.93
N PHE A 111 -23.19 -12.15 24.60
CA PHE A 111 -23.34 -13.60 24.51
C PHE A 111 -23.81 -14.22 25.82
N LYS A 112 -23.19 -13.86 26.96
CA LYS A 112 -23.57 -14.34 28.29
C LYS A 112 -25.01 -13.97 28.65
N THR A 113 -25.44 -12.74 28.35
CA THR A 113 -26.82 -12.31 28.64
C THR A 113 -27.84 -13.00 27.75
N ILE A 114 -27.54 -13.24 26.48
CA ILE A 114 -28.39 -14.00 25.57
C ILE A 114 -28.53 -15.45 26.05
N VAL A 115 -27.41 -16.13 26.33
CA VAL A 115 -27.42 -17.52 26.83
C VAL A 115 -28.22 -17.62 28.14
N ASN A 116 -28.01 -16.69 29.08
CA ASN A 116 -28.77 -16.67 30.33
C ASN A 116 -30.28 -16.46 30.09
N LYS A 117 -30.68 -15.54 29.19
CA LYS A 117 -32.10 -15.33 28.85
C LYS A 117 -32.71 -16.57 28.21
N ILE A 118 -32.00 -17.23 27.30
CA ILE A 118 -32.45 -18.47 26.64
C ILE A 118 -32.59 -19.59 27.68
N ALA A 119 -31.59 -19.80 28.53
CA ALA A 119 -31.61 -20.83 29.58
C ALA A 119 -32.79 -20.63 30.55
N VAL A 120 -33.04 -19.39 30.98
CA VAL A 120 -34.19 -19.06 31.85
C VAL A 120 -35.51 -19.28 31.12
N LYS A 121 -35.63 -18.90 29.84
CA LYS A 121 -36.85 -19.11 29.05
C LYS A 121 -37.13 -20.60 28.84
N LEU A 122 -36.11 -21.40 28.51
CA LEU A 122 -36.21 -22.85 28.37
C LEU A 122 -36.64 -23.51 29.68
N ARG A 123 -36.04 -23.13 30.82
CA ARG A 123 -36.42 -23.65 32.14
C ARG A 123 -37.88 -23.35 32.48
N LYS A 124 -38.37 -22.14 32.18
CA LYS A 124 -39.78 -21.76 32.39
C LYS A 124 -40.74 -22.57 31.50
N ASN A 125 -40.41 -22.73 30.22
CA ASN A 125 -41.23 -23.52 29.28
C ASN A 125 -41.28 -25.00 29.69
N LEU A 126 -40.15 -25.59 30.09
CA LEU A 126 -40.11 -26.98 30.58
C LEU A 126 -41.00 -27.17 31.81
N LYS A 127 -40.91 -26.26 32.80
CA LYS A 127 -41.74 -26.34 34.01
C LYS A 127 -43.23 -26.21 33.69
N LYS A 128 -43.60 -25.34 32.75
CA LYS A 128 -44.99 -25.19 32.27
C LYS A 128 -45.50 -26.48 31.62
N ASN A 129 -44.77 -27.03 30.66
CA ASN A 129 -45.17 -28.25 29.95
C ASN A 129 -45.32 -29.46 30.89
N VAL A 130 -44.40 -29.63 31.85
CA VAL A 130 -44.49 -30.72 32.85
C VAL A 130 -45.73 -30.55 33.74
N THR A 131 -46.08 -29.31 34.09
CA THR A 131 -47.28 -29.03 34.91
C THR A 131 -48.56 -29.34 34.12
N GLU A 132 -48.63 -28.92 32.85
CA GLU A 132 -49.77 -29.20 31.96
C GLU A 132 -49.96 -30.71 31.72
N LEU A 133 -48.87 -31.45 31.48
CA LEU A 133 -48.89 -32.91 31.37
C LEU A 133 -49.40 -33.59 32.64
N GLY A 134 -48.93 -33.14 33.82
CA GLY A 134 -49.40 -33.68 35.11
C GLY A 134 -50.89 -33.43 35.35
N THR A 135 -51.41 -32.26 34.97
CA THR A 135 -52.86 -31.98 35.04
C THR A 135 -53.67 -32.82 34.06
N PHE A 136 -53.13 -33.07 32.85
CA PHE A 136 -53.79 -33.89 31.84
C PHE A 136 -53.91 -35.36 32.28
N ILE A 137 -52.84 -35.93 32.82
CA ILE A 137 -52.84 -37.31 33.33
C ILE A 137 -53.87 -37.48 34.45
N ARG A 138 -53.95 -36.52 35.39
CA ARG A 138 -54.93 -36.54 36.49
C ARG A 138 -56.38 -36.42 36.03
N ASN A 139 -56.63 -35.76 34.89
CA ASN A 139 -57.98 -35.57 34.37
C ASN A 139 -58.50 -36.81 33.59
N ILE A 140 -57.62 -37.73 33.21
CA ILE A 140 -57.96 -38.96 32.49
C ILE A 140 -58.10 -40.16 33.44
N SER A 141 -57.46 -40.12 34.61
CA SER A 141 -57.60 -41.10 35.70
C SER A 141 -58.83 -40.85 36.55
#